data_AF-X1C9C2-F1
#
_entry.id   AF-X1C9C2-F1
#
_cell.length_a   1.000
_cell.length_b   1.000
_cell.length_c   1.000
_cell.angle_alpha   90.00
_cell.angle_beta   90.00
_cell.angle_gamma   90.00
#
_symmetry.space_group_name_H-M   'P 1'
#
loop_
_entity.id
_entity.type
_entity.pdbx_description
1 polymer ?
#
loop_
_entity_poly.entity_id
_entity_poly.type
_entity_poly.pdbx_seq_one_letter_code
_entity_poly.pdbx_strand_id
1 'polypeptide(L)'
;MSKSHWRLMPESSAQMPKLAWVAYVPLKGGEIKVTHGLFVEISDDWIVEGCWDAPYSEGNFHTSENFFGSGIRNTEDGVIFCSSMAMVDRLIYAKQQDQIIVSNSLVLLLSVTGAKLDLKHDYYEECYGLLKGILKYPKEFRIIHPDIESFYQVFSSNLILNGDGLHQVPRSQPRGIKNFEQYLSLISQALTSIKENSISHSRQHPMTIYSTLSTG
;
A
#
# COMPACT_ATOMS: atom_id res chain seq x y z
N MET A 1 -25.75 -8.57 -8.29
CA MET A 1 -24.48 -7.85 -8.06
C MET A 1 -24.80 -6.66 -7.18
N SER A 2 -24.62 -6.82 -5.87
CA SER A 2 -24.71 -5.69 -4.95
C SER A 2 -23.44 -4.87 -5.17
N LYS A 3 -23.56 -3.62 -5.63
CA LYS A 3 -22.39 -2.74 -5.75
C LYS A 3 -21.76 -2.60 -4.37
N SER A 4 -20.43 -2.61 -4.30
CA SER A 4 -19.75 -2.30 -3.06
C SER A 4 -20.21 -0.94 -2.54
N HIS A 5 -20.25 -0.78 -1.22
CA HIS A 5 -20.66 0.47 -0.60
C HIS A 5 -19.71 1.63 -0.94
N TRP A 6 -18.53 1.35 -1.51
CA TRP A 6 -17.53 2.35 -1.86
C TRP A 6 -17.30 2.45 -3.37
N ARG A 7 -16.95 3.64 -3.85
CA ARG A 7 -16.59 3.87 -5.26
C ARG A 7 -15.31 4.68 -5.36
N LEU A 8 -14.34 4.20 -6.13
CA LEU A 8 -13.11 4.93 -6.39
C LEU A 8 -13.38 6.12 -7.32
N MET A 9 -12.88 7.29 -6.93
CA MET A 9 -12.93 8.54 -7.70
C MET A 9 -11.49 9.06 -7.83
N PRO A 10 -10.69 8.50 -8.76
CA PRO A 10 -9.30 8.91 -8.96
C PRO A 10 -9.21 10.25 -9.70
N GLU A 11 -8.30 11.10 -9.24
CA GLU A 11 -7.94 12.38 -9.85
C GLU A 11 -6.42 12.51 -9.93
N SER A 12 -5.89 12.69 -11.14
CA SER A 12 -4.45 12.88 -11.34
C SER A 12 -4.04 14.31 -11.00
N SER A 13 -2.91 14.47 -10.31
CA SER A 13 -2.32 15.77 -10.01
C SER A 13 -0.84 15.81 -10.40
N ALA A 14 -0.48 16.75 -11.28
CA ALA A 14 0.89 16.98 -11.69
C ALA A 14 1.78 17.56 -10.57
N GLN A 15 1.17 18.06 -9.48
CA GLN A 15 1.90 18.59 -8.32
C GLN A 15 2.31 17.47 -7.34
N MET A 16 1.74 16.27 -7.49
CA MET A 16 2.10 15.14 -6.64
C MET A 16 3.39 14.46 -7.10
N PRO A 17 4.20 13.95 -6.15
CA PRO A 17 5.31 13.07 -6.49
C PRO A 17 4.83 11.87 -7.31
N LYS A 18 5.68 11.42 -8.24
CA LYS A 18 5.46 10.19 -9.00
C LYS A 18 5.20 9.01 -8.05
N LEU A 19 4.30 8.11 -8.46
CA LEU A 19 3.87 6.92 -7.70
C LEU A 19 3.15 7.22 -6.38
N ALA A 20 3.05 8.47 -5.95
CA ALA A 20 2.45 8.80 -4.68
C ALA A 20 0.93 8.98 -4.83
N TRP A 21 0.18 8.56 -3.82
CA TRP A 21 -1.27 8.71 -3.81
C TRP A 21 -1.78 8.96 -2.38
N VAL A 22 -2.94 9.61 -2.30
CA VAL A 22 -3.67 9.84 -1.05
C VAL A 22 -5.15 9.62 -1.28
N ALA A 23 -5.80 8.90 -0.37
CA ALA A 23 -7.20 8.53 -0.43
C ALA A 23 -7.96 9.06 0.79
N TYR A 24 -9.08 9.73 0.54
CA TYR A 24 -10.07 10.11 1.55
C TYR A 24 -11.21 9.12 1.50
N VAL A 25 -11.44 8.43 2.61
CA VAL A 25 -12.25 7.22 2.64
C VAL A 25 -13.33 7.36 3.72
N PRO A 26 -14.60 7.60 3.35
CA PRO A 26 -15.70 7.63 4.29
C PRO A 26 -15.87 6.27 4.99
N LEU A 27 -16.08 6.26 6.31
CA LEU A 27 -16.20 5.03 7.10
C LEU A 27 -17.50 4.26 6.82
N LYS A 28 -18.53 4.92 6.30
CA LYS A 28 -19.88 4.36 6.11
C LYS A 28 -20.24 4.08 4.64
N GLY A 29 -19.23 3.95 3.77
CA GLY A 29 -19.45 3.86 2.33
C GLY A 29 -19.54 5.24 1.67
N GLY A 30 -19.46 5.25 0.35
CA GLY A 30 -19.53 6.44 -0.49
C GLY A 30 -18.36 6.54 -1.46
N GLU A 31 -18.09 7.77 -1.89
CA GLU A 31 -16.98 8.04 -2.82
C GLU A 31 -15.65 8.10 -2.08
N ILE A 32 -14.69 7.32 -2.56
CA ILE A 32 -13.29 7.39 -2.15
C ILE A 32 -12.59 8.32 -3.12
N LYS A 33 -12.27 9.52 -2.64
CA LYS A 33 -11.51 10.49 -3.43
C LYS A 33 -10.04 10.12 -3.37
N VAL A 34 -9.44 9.85 -4.51
CA VAL A 34 -8.01 9.50 -4.58
C VAL A 34 -7.28 10.49 -5.45
N THR A 35 -6.37 11.27 -4.86
CA THR A 35 -5.46 12.10 -5.64
C THR A 35 -4.16 11.34 -5.84
N HIS A 36 -3.64 11.28 -7.07
CA HIS A 36 -2.44 10.53 -7.38
C HIS A 36 -1.49 11.27 -8.32
N GLY A 37 -0.19 10.97 -8.18
CA GLY A 37 0.84 11.42 -9.10
C GLY A 37 0.91 10.58 -10.37
N LEU A 38 1.89 10.93 -11.23
CA LEU A 38 2.17 10.17 -12.45
C LEU A 38 2.64 8.74 -12.13
N PHE A 39 2.42 7.82 -13.07
CA PHE A 39 2.81 6.40 -13.01
C PHE A 39 2.05 5.54 -11.99
N VAL A 40 1.00 6.06 -11.37
CA VAL A 40 0.01 5.26 -10.66
C VAL A 40 -0.95 4.68 -11.70
N GLU A 41 -1.13 3.36 -11.69
CA GLU A 41 -2.02 2.62 -12.59
C GLU A 41 -3.45 2.64 -12.02
N ILE A 42 -4.44 2.85 -12.89
CA ILE A 42 -5.84 3.06 -12.52
C ILE A 42 -6.76 2.10 -13.28
N SER A 43 -7.71 1.51 -12.56
CA SER A 43 -8.84 0.73 -13.06
C SER A 43 -10.14 1.19 -12.37
N ASP A 44 -11.27 0.61 -12.75
CA ASP A 44 -12.57 0.88 -12.15
C ASP A 44 -12.64 0.46 -10.66
N ASP A 45 -11.93 -0.61 -10.31
CA ASP A 45 -11.99 -1.25 -8.99
C ASP A 45 -10.65 -1.30 -8.26
N TRP A 46 -9.57 -0.78 -8.86
CA TRP A 46 -8.29 -0.69 -8.17
C TRP A 46 -7.40 0.46 -8.65
N ILE A 47 -6.51 0.86 -7.76
CA ILE A 47 -5.45 1.86 -7.97
C ILE A 47 -4.17 1.26 -7.42
N VAL A 48 -3.08 1.28 -8.18
CA VAL A 48 -1.84 0.65 -7.75
C VAL A 48 -0.60 1.34 -8.29
N GLU A 49 0.41 1.44 -7.45
CA GLU A 49 1.79 1.60 -7.86
C GLU A 49 2.54 0.33 -7.50
N GLY A 50 3.33 -0.21 -8.43
CA GLY A 50 4.12 -1.41 -8.19
C GLY A 50 3.81 -2.60 -9.09
N CYS A 51 4.40 -3.74 -8.76
CA CYS A 51 4.32 -5.00 -9.49
C CYS A 51 4.13 -6.19 -8.54
N TRP A 52 3.56 -7.28 -9.07
CA TRP A 52 3.25 -8.46 -8.29
C TRP A 52 3.35 -9.76 -9.09
N ASP A 53 3.38 -10.89 -8.40
CA ASP A 53 3.53 -12.23 -8.99
C ASP A 53 2.23 -12.86 -9.51
N ALA A 54 1.35 -12.07 -10.12
CA ALA A 54 0.13 -12.54 -10.78
C ALA A 54 -0.18 -11.68 -12.03
N PRO A 55 -1.10 -12.12 -12.93
CA PRO A 55 -1.45 -11.34 -14.12
C PRO A 55 -1.91 -9.92 -13.78
N TYR A 56 -1.38 -8.92 -14.51
CA TYR A 56 -1.72 -7.51 -14.29
C TYR A 56 -3.22 -7.25 -14.50
N SER A 57 -3.82 -7.86 -15.53
CA SER A 57 -5.22 -7.66 -15.93
C SER A 57 -6.24 -8.04 -14.85
N GLU A 58 -5.86 -8.87 -13.88
CA GLU A 58 -6.74 -9.27 -12.79
C GLU A 58 -6.73 -8.27 -11.62
N GLY A 59 -5.68 -7.43 -11.49
CA GLY A 59 -5.55 -6.48 -10.38
C GLY A 59 -5.49 -7.14 -9.00
N ASN A 60 -5.14 -8.43 -8.91
CA ASN A 60 -5.19 -9.23 -7.69
C ASN A 60 -3.95 -9.05 -6.79
N PHE A 61 -3.35 -7.86 -6.77
CA PHE A 61 -2.20 -7.57 -5.91
C PHE A 61 -2.51 -7.72 -4.43
N HIS A 62 -3.77 -7.58 -4.00
CA HIS A 62 -4.18 -7.69 -2.60
C HIS A 62 -4.06 -9.11 -2.00
N THR A 63 -4.09 -10.14 -2.86
CA THR A 63 -3.89 -11.56 -2.47
C THR A 63 -2.53 -12.11 -2.88
N SER A 64 -1.77 -11.37 -3.68
CA SER A 64 -0.43 -11.75 -4.09
C SER A 64 0.52 -11.76 -2.89
N GLU A 65 1.32 -12.83 -2.81
CA GLU A 65 2.34 -12.96 -1.79
C GLU A 65 3.56 -12.08 -2.07
N ASN A 66 3.91 -11.91 -3.34
CA ASN A 66 5.03 -11.07 -3.75
C ASN A 66 4.48 -9.80 -4.39
N PHE A 67 4.14 -8.81 -3.55
CA PHE A 67 3.71 -7.49 -3.98
C PHE A 67 4.74 -6.43 -3.59
N PHE A 68 5.28 -5.74 -4.58
CA PHE A 68 6.25 -4.67 -4.44
C PHE A 68 5.62 -3.35 -4.87
N GLY A 69 5.18 -2.56 -3.89
CA GLY A 69 4.46 -1.31 -4.08
C GLY A 69 3.27 -1.19 -3.14
N SER A 70 2.30 -0.35 -3.49
CA SER A 70 1.13 -0.08 -2.67
C SER A 70 -0.10 0.20 -3.53
N GLY A 71 -1.30 -0.05 -2.98
CA GLY A 71 -2.51 0.14 -3.76
C GLY A 71 -3.79 0.03 -2.97
N ILE A 72 -4.90 0.30 -3.66
CA ILE A 72 -6.27 0.26 -3.17
C ILE A 72 -7.03 -0.72 -4.05
N ARG A 73 -7.66 -1.72 -3.45
CA ARG A 73 -8.61 -2.62 -4.11
C ARG A 73 -9.99 -2.41 -3.52
N ASN A 74 -10.95 -2.06 -4.36
CA ASN A 74 -12.36 -2.07 -4.02
C ASN A 74 -12.92 -3.46 -4.33
N THR A 75 -13.62 -4.06 -3.37
CA THR A 75 -14.29 -5.36 -3.49
C THR A 75 -15.75 -5.20 -3.08
N GLU A 76 -16.60 -6.21 -3.34
CA GLU A 76 -18.00 -6.17 -2.92
C GLU A 76 -18.16 -5.99 -1.40
N ASP A 77 -17.23 -6.56 -0.62
CA ASP A 77 -17.27 -6.58 0.84
C ASP A 77 -16.62 -5.36 1.50
N GLY A 78 -15.87 -4.54 0.75
CA GLY A 78 -15.18 -3.39 1.32
C GLY A 78 -14.01 -2.90 0.49
N VAL A 79 -13.08 -2.22 1.16
CA VAL A 79 -11.93 -1.57 0.53
C VAL A 79 -10.67 -2.04 1.23
N ILE A 80 -9.70 -2.48 0.43
CA ILE A 80 -8.44 -3.06 0.88
C ILE A 80 -7.30 -2.15 0.45
N PHE A 81 -6.59 -1.58 1.42
CA PHE A 81 -5.34 -0.87 1.19
C PHE A 81 -4.19 -1.83 1.42
N CYS A 82 -3.35 -1.98 0.42
CA CYS A 82 -2.29 -2.96 0.35
C CYS A 82 -0.93 -2.28 0.55
N SER A 83 -0.20 -2.68 1.59
CA SER A 83 1.21 -2.29 1.76
C SER A 83 2.15 -3.23 1.01
N SER A 84 3.34 -2.74 0.70
CA SER A 84 4.44 -3.52 0.11
C SER A 84 4.89 -4.67 1.01
N MET A 85 5.37 -5.74 0.38
CA MET A 85 6.07 -6.86 1.04
C MET A 85 7.59 -6.64 1.12
N ALA A 86 8.11 -5.57 0.52
CA ALA A 86 9.54 -5.23 0.57
C ALA A 86 10.03 -4.80 1.95
N MET A 87 9.10 -4.49 2.88
CA MET A 87 9.37 -4.03 4.25
C MET A 87 10.16 -2.71 4.36
N VAL A 88 10.57 -2.09 3.26
CA VAL A 88 11.17 -0.75 3.24
C VAL A 88 10.12 0.36 3.11
N ASP A 89 8.93 0.01 2.59
CA ASP A 89 7.82 0.92 2.36
C ASP A 89 6.62 0.55 3.25
N ARG A 90 5.73 1.51 3.48
CA ARG A 90 4.54 1.36 4.32
C ARG A 90 3.38 2.17 3.78
N LEU A 91 2.16 1.76 4.14
CA LEU A 91 1.06 2.70 4.17
C LEU A 91 1.09 3.47 5.48
N ILE A 92 0.59 4.69 5.43
CA ILE A 92 0.33 5.51 6.60
C ILE A 92 -1.08 6.08 6.50
N TYR A 93 -1.80 6.10 7.62
CA TYR A 93 -3.14 6.66 7.64
C TYR A 93 -3.41 7.50 8.89
N ALA A 94 -4.38 8.40 8.76
CA ALA A 94 -4.95 9.18 9.84
C ALA A 94 -6.43 8.85 9.98
N LYS A 95 -6.95 8.88 11.22
CA LYS A 95 -8.39 8.87 11.49
C LYS A 95 -8.85 10.31 11.67
N GLN A 96 -9.92 10.70 11.00
CA GLN A 96 -10.49 12.03 11.11
C GLN A 96 -12.02 11.94 11.06
N GLN A 97 -12.67 12.13 12.21
CA GLN A 97 -14.14 12.10 12.34
C GLN A 97 -14.78 10.84 11.72
N ASP A 98 -15.47 10.98 10.59
CA ASP A 98 -16.21 9.94 9.89
C ASP A 98 -15.48 9.38 8.65
N GLN A 99 -14.19 9.70 8.51
CA GLN A 99 -13.33 9.21 7.44
C GLN A 99 -11.95 8.77 7.94
N ILE A 100 -11.25 8.03 7.09
CA ILE A 100 -9.80 7.86 7.17
C ILE A 100 -9.13 8.48 5.96
N ILE A 101 -7.90 8.94 6.16
CA ILE A 101 -7.03 9.42 5.09
C ILE A 101 -5.86 8.45 5.00
N VAL A 102 -5.70 7.77 3.87
CA VAL A 102 -4.65 6.75 3.66
C VAL A 102 -3.71 7.22 2.57
N SER A 103 -2.41 7.03 2.76
CA SER A 103 -1.37 7.44 1.80
C SER A 103 -0.22 6.44 1.81
N ASN A 104 0.47 6.29 0.68
CA ASN A 104 1.76 5.60 0.61
C ASN A 104 2.96 6.51 0.95
N SER A 105 2.71 7.77 1.28
CA SER A 105 3.72 8.77 1.58
C SER A 105 3.39 9.56 2.85
N LEU A 106 4.29 9.50 3.83
CA LEU A 106 4.23 10.30 5.05
C LEU A 106 4.20 11.79 4.74
N VAL A 107 5.06 12.26 3.83
CA VAL A 107 5.16 13.69 3.49
C VAL A 107 3.84 14.19 2.88
N LEU A 108 3.20 13.37 2.03
CA LEU A 108 1.89 13.71 1.51
C LEU A 108 0.84 13.75 2.62
N LEU A 109 0.81 12.77 3.52
CA LEU A 109 -0.18 12.74 4.59
C LEU A 109 -0.03 13.93 5.54
N LEU A 110 1.21 14.33 5.88
CA LEU A 110 1.48 15.57 6.61
C LEU A 110 0.97 16.79 5.85
N SER A 111 1.25 16.87 4.54
CA SER A 111 0.85 18.00 3.71
C SER A 111 -0.67 18.16 3.62
N VAL A 112 -1.42 17.08 3.42
CA VAL A 112 -2.87 17.16 3.23
C VAL A 112 -3.66 17.31 4.51
N THR A 113 -3.09 16.90 5.65
CA THR A 113 -3.72 17.07 6.96
C THR A 113 -3.29 18.37 7.64
N GLY A 114 -2.16 18.97 7.25
CA GLY A 114 -1.54 20.08 7.97
C GLY A 114 -0.86 19.67 9.28
N ALA A 115 -0.76 18.36 9.55
CA ALA A 115 -0.04 17.85 10.71
C ALA A 115 1.47 18.15 10.60
N LYS A 116 2.11 18.35 11.75
CA LYS A 116 3.53 18.66 11.84
C LYS A 116 4.29 17.60 12.60
N LEU A 117 5.58 17.48 12.32
CA LEU A 117 6.49 16.66 13.10
C LEU A 117 6.83 17.38 14.42
N ASP A 118 6.93 16.61 15.50
CA ASP A 118 7.40 17.06 16.82
C ASP A 118 8.93 17.06 16.84
N LEU A 119 9.56 18.23 16.80
CA LEU A 119 11.02 18.35 16.75
C LEU A 119 11.75 17.77 17.99
N LYS A 120 11.02 17.41 19.05
CA LYS A 120 11.57 16.76 20.23
C LYS A 120 11.45 15.23 20.18
N HIS A 121 10.77 14.69 19.17
CA HIS A 121 10.55 13.27 19.01
C HIS A 121 11.70 12.62 18.22
N ASP A 122 12.06 11.39 18.60
CA ASP A 122 13.08 10.61 17.93
C ASP A 122 12.50 9.87 16.70
N TYR A 123 12.42 10.61 15.59
CA TYR A 123 11.96 10.04 14.33
C TYR A 123 12.92 9.03 13.71
N TYR A 124 14.18 8.98 14.16
CA TYR A 124 15.10 7.94 13.72
C TYR A 124 14.62 6.59 14.26
N GLU A 125 14.42 6.48 15.58
CA GLU A 125 13.87 5.26 16.19
C GLU A 125 12.48 4.89 15.65
N GLU A 126 11.63 5.88 15.35
CA GLU A 126 10.29 5.63 14.83
C GLU A 126 10.32 5.12 13.37
N CYS A 127 11.14 5.71 12.50
CA CYS A 127 11.26 5.29 11.10
C CYS A 127 11.98 3.95 10.95
N TYR A 128 12.96 3.67 11.82
CA TYR A 128 13.68 2.39 11.87
C TYR A 128 13.01 1.36 12.78
N GLY A 129 11.82 1.67 13.32
CA GLY A 129 11.11 0.80 14.26
C GLY A 129 10.82 -0.60 13.73
N LEU A 130 10.76 -0.78 12.40
CA LEU A 130 10.60 -2.10 11.78
C LEU A 130 11.76 -3.05 12.03
N LEU A 131 12.96 -2.55 12.35
CA LEU A 131 14.10 -3.38 12.76
C LEU A 131 13.80 -4.20 14.03
N LYS A 132 12.80 -3.79 14.83
CA LYS A 132 12.32 -4.53 16.00
C LYS A 132 11.48 -5.76 15.60
N GLY A 133 11.10 -5.88 14.33
CA GLY A 133 10.36 -6.98 13.72
C GLY A 133 8.94 -6.58 13.31
N ILE A 134 8.41 -7.26 12.29
CA ILE A 134 7.07 -7.06 11.70
C ILE A 134 5.91 -7.14 12.71
N LEU A 135 6.10 -7.85 13.83
CA LEU A 135 5.09 -7.97 14.89
C LEU A 135 5.28 -6.97 16.04
N LYS A 136 6.39 -6.22 16.07
CA LYS A 136 6.81 -5.41 17.24
C LYS A 136 7.09 -3.95 16.90
N TYR A 137 7.01 -3.56 15.64
CA TYR A 137 7.22 -2.18 15.23
C TYR A 137 6.15 -1.24 15.81
N PRO A 138 6.48 0.03 16.11
CA PRO A 138 5.51 1.00 16.62
C PRO A 138 4.43 1.28 15.56
N LYS A 139 3.17 1.01 15.91
CA LYS A 139 2.04 1.21 15.00
C LYS A 139 1.67 2.67 14.85
N GLU A 140 1.83 3.46 15.91
CA GLU A 140 1.61 4.89 15.85
C GLU A 140 2.82 5.60 15.23
N PHE A 141 2.56 6.75 14.65
CA PHE A 141 3.56 7.68 14.15
C PHE A 141 3.26 9.06 14.72
N ARG A 142 4.21 9.59 15.49
CA ARG A 142 4.02 10.80 16.29
C ARG A 142 3.87 12.03 15.39
N ILE A 143 2.85 12.82 15.65
CA ILE A 143 2.58 14.10 15.00
C ILE A 143 2.05 15.14 15.99
N ILE A 144 2.00 16.39 15.54
CA ILE A 144 1.35 17.52 16.21
C ILE A 144 0.22 18.01 15.30
N HIS A 145 -1.01 17.89 15.77
CA HIS A 145 -2.21 18.40 15.10
C HIS A 145 -3.32 18.64 16.15
N PRO A 146 -4.21 19.64 15.97
CA PRO A 146 -5.30 19.90 16.92
C PRO A 146 -6.32 18.76 17.01
N ASP A 147 -6.69 18.14 15.88
CA ASP A 147 -7.80 17.19 15.79
C ASP A 147 -7.39 15.75 15.43
N ILE A 148 -6.10 15.51 15.17
CA ILE A 148 -5.59 14.19 14.77
C ILE A 148 -4.58 13.79 15.84
N GLU A 149 -4.86 12.70 16.53
CA GLU A 149 -4.05 12.25 17.67
C GLU A 149 -2.68 11.74 17.21
N SER A 150 -2.70 10.81 16.25
CA SER A 150 -1.53 10.15 15.70
C SER A 150 -1.79 9.77 14.25
N PHE A 151 -0.72 9.56 13.49
CA PHE A 151 -0.78 8.73 12.30
C PHE A 151 -0.53 7.27 12.66
N TYR A 152 -0.85 6.36 11.75
CA TYR A 152 -0.73 4.92 11.95
C TYR A 152 -0.04 4.25 10.77
N GLN A 153 0.90 3.36 11.06
CA GLN A 153 1.82 2.73 10.13
C GLN A 153 1.42 1.28 9.84
N VAL A 154 1.29 0.95 8.56
CA VAL A 154 0.90 -0.39 8.09
C VAL A 154 2.02 -0.97 7.23
N PHE A 155 2.78 -1.89 7.83
CA PHE A 155 3.79 -2.68 7.15
C PHE A 155 3.31 -4.11 6.92
N SER A 156 3.61 -4.66 5.73
CA SER A 156 3.38 -6.06 5.35
C SER A 156 1.99 -6.61 5.74
N SER A 157 0.97 -5.75 5.67
CA SER A 157 -0.40 -6.02 6.05
C SER A 157 -1.37 -5.31 5.11
N ASN A 158 -2.54 -5.87 4.95
CA ASN A 158 -3.67 -5.19 4.35
C ASN A 158 -4.42 -4.42 5.43
N LEU A 159 -4.79 -3.18 5.14
CA LEU A 159 -5.74 -2.41 5.91
C LEU A 159 -7.11 -2.55 5.22
N ILE A 160 -8.07 -3.14 5.90
CA ILE A 160 -9.39 -3.48 5.34
C ILE A 160 -10.44 -2.62 6.03
N LEU A 161 -11.21 -1.87 5.25
CA LEU A 161 -12.41 -1.20 5.70
C LEU A 161 -13.63 -1.93 5.13
N ASN A 162 -14.50 -2.43 5.99
CA ASN A 162 -15.73 -3.11 5.62
C ASN A 162 -16.86 -2.75 6.61
N GLY A 163 -17.99 -3.46 6.54
CA GLY A 163 -19.14 -3.25 7.44
C GLY A 163 -18.82 -3.40 8.94
N ASP A 164 -17.78 -4.15 9.28
CA ASP A 164 -17.34 -4.37 10.67
C ASP A 164 -16.35 -3.29 11.15
N GLY A 165 -15.96 -2.36 10.27
CA GLY A 165 -15.01 -1.29 10.55
C GLY A 165 -13.64 -1.52 9.92
N LEU A 166 -12.62 -0.93 10.55
CA LEU A 166 -11.24 -0.89 10.05
C LEU A 166 -10.36 -1.94 10.73
N HIS A 167 -9.78 -2.83 9.94
CA HIS A 167 -9.00 -3.99 10.42
C HIS A 167 -7.65 -4.07 9.73
N GLN A 168 -6.61 -4.45 10.45
CA GLN A 168 -5.30 -4.77 9.86
C GLN A 168 -5.13 -6.29 9.80
N VAL A 169 -4.88 -6.84 8.61
CA VAL A 169 -4.71 -8.28 8.37
C VAL A 169 -3.32 -8.53 7.78
N PRO A 170 -2.48 -9.41 8.36
CA PRO A 170 -1.20 -9.79 7.78
C PRO A 170 -1.34 -10.36 6.36
N ARG A 171 -0.44 -10.00 5.45
CA ARG A 171 -0.53 -10.40 4.03
C ARG A 171 -0.08 -11.83 3.75
N SER A 172 1.00 -12.28 4.38
CA SER A 172 1.58 -13.60 4.11
C SER A 172 1.73 -14.42 5.37
N GLN A 173 1.47 -15.72 5.25
CA GLN A 173 1.83 -16.71 6.25
C GLN A 173 3.17 -17.37 5.86
N PRO A 174 3.97 -17.83 6.83
CA PRO A 174 5.22 -18.52 6.54
C PRO A 174 5.00 -19.73 5.63
N ARG A 175 5.71 -19.80 4.50
CA ARG A 175 5.73 -20.99 3.64
C ARG A 175 6.77 -21.99 4.14
N GLY A 176 6.37 -23.26 4.27
CA GLY A 176 7.29 -24.35 4.53
C GLY A 176 8.07 -24.72 3.25
N ILE A 177 9.37 -24.43 3.24
CA ILE A 177 10.29 -24.85 2.17
C ILE A 177 11.00 -26.13 2.62
N LYS A 178 10.83 -27.21 1.87
CA LYS A 178 11.34 -28.54 2.22
C LYS A 178 12.77 -28.79 1.76
N ASN A 179 13.15 -28.23 0.60
CA ASN A 179 14.45 -28.44 -0.01
C ASN A 179 14.84 -27.28 -0.94
N PHE A 180 16.10 -27.31 -1.39
CA PHE A 180 16.68 -26.28 -2.25
C PHE A 180 16.02 -26.19 -3.64
N GLU A 181 15.63 -27.32 -4.23
CA GLU A 181 14.96 -27.36 -5.54
C GLU A 181 13.61 -26.64 -5.48
N GLN A 182 12.83 -26.88 -4.43
CA GLN A 182 11.57 -26.19 -4.20
C GLN A 182 11.80 -24.68 -4.03
N TYR A 183 12.81 -24.28 -3.25
CA TYR A 183 13.17 -22.87 -3.07
C TYR A 183 13.50 -22.19 -4.41
N LEU A 184 14.37 -22.81 -5.21
CA LEU A 184 14.81 -22.26 -6.50
C LEU A 184 13.64 -22.16 -7.49
N SER A 185 12.77 -23.17 -7.52
CA SER A 185 11.56 -23.18 -8.34
C SER A 185 10.60 -22.04 -7.95
N LEU A 186 10.36 -21.83 -6.65
CA LEU A 186 9.51 -20.75 -6.15
C LEU A 186 10.03 -19.37 -6.54
N ILE A 187 11.34 -19.12 -6.40
CA ILE A 187 11.94 -17.85 -6.82
C ILE A 187 11.83 -17.65 -8.32
N SER A 188 12.18 -18.69 -9.10
CA SER A 188 12.17 -18.59 -10.57
C SER A 188 10.76 -18.31 -11.09
N GLN A 189 9.75 -18.95 -10.50
CA GLN A 189 8.33 -18.70 -10.81
C GLN A 189 7.92 -17.28 -10.43
N ALA A 190 8.19 -16.84 -9.20
CA ALA A 190 7.83 -15.50 -8.73
C ALA A 190 8.46 -14.41 -9.61
N LEU A 191 9.76 -14.53 -9.92
CA LEU A 191 10.47 -13.58 -10.78
C LEU A 191 9.92 -13.57 -12.22
N THR A 192 9.53 -14.74 -12.74
CA THR A 192 8.91 -14.83 -14.07
C THR A 192 7.55 -14.11 -14.08
N SER A 193 6.69 -14.40 -13.10
CA SER A 193 5.38 -13.76 -12.97
C SER A 193 5.49 -12.25 -12.76
N ILE A 194 6.43 -11.80 -11.92
CA ILE A 194 6.70 -10.37 -11.71
C ILE A 194 7.16 -9.72 -13.01
N LYS A 195 8.06 -10.37 -13.77
CA LYS A 195 8.50 -9.87 -15.07
C LYS A 195 7.32 -9.72 -16.01
N GLU A 196 6.54 -10.78 -16.21
CA GLU A 196 5.36 -10.77 -17.09
C GLU A 196 4.35 -9.67 -16.70
N ASN A 197 4.09 -9.51 -15.41
CA ASN A 197 3.27 -8.44 -14.88
C ASN A 197 3.87 -7.06 -15.20
N SER A 198 5.16 -6.86 -14.94
CA SER A 198 5.87 -5.57 -15.08
C SER A 198 5.90 -5.07 -16.53
N ILE A 199 6.02 -5.96 -17.51
CA ILE A 199 6.06 -5.63 -18.94
C ILE A 199 4.74 -5.89 -19.67
N SER A 200 3.65 -6.13 -18.93
CA SER A 200 2.36 -6.42 -19.54
C SER A 200 1.90 -5.30 -20.46
N HIS A 201 1.39 -5.66 -21.64
CA HIS A 201 0.84 -4.72 -22.61
C HIS A 201 -0.45 -4.05 -22.12
N SER A 202 -1.07 -4.59 -21.06
CA SER A 202 -2.24 -4.01 -20.42
C SER A 202 -1.90 -2.86 -19.47
N ARG A 203 -0.61 -2.70 -19.09
CA ARG A 203 -0.16 -1.56 -18.28
C ARG A 203 -0.23 -0.26 -19.08
N GLN A 204 -0.64 0.81 -18.44
CA GLN A 204 -0.47 2.15 -19.00
C GLN A 204 1.01 2.54 -19.01
N HIS A 205 1.78 2.03 -18.04
CA HIS A 205 3.19 2.32 -17.88
C HIS A 205 4.01 1.02 -17.69
N PRO A 206 4.31 0.28 -18.78
CA PRO A 206 5.21 -0.86 -18.73
C PRO A 206 6.57 -0.48 -18.13
N MET A 207 7.07 -1.33 -17.23
CA MET A 207 8.29 -1.06 -16.48
C MET A 207 9.52 -1.63 -17.19
N THR A 208 10.64 -0.92 -17.08
CA THR A 208 11.94 -1.49 -17.45
C THR A 208 12.54 -2.19 -16.23
N ILE A 209 12.91 -3.46 -16.38
CA ILE A 209 13.47 -4.25 -15.29
C ILE A 209 14.98 -4.04 -15.26
N TYR A 210 15.47 -3.54 -14.13
CA TYR A 210 16.90 -3.41 -13.86
C TYR A 210 17.30 -4.38 -12.75
N SER A 211 18.42 -5.06 -12.95
CA SER A 211 19.08 -5.86 -11.92
C SER A 211 20.28 -5.07 -11.41
N THR A 212 20.35 -4.85 -10.10
CA THR A 212 21.54 -4.31 -9.46
C THR A 212 22.34 -5.46 -8.85
N LEU A 213 23.57 -5.64 -9.30
CA LEU A 213 24.54 -6.49 -8.60
C LEU A 213 25.15 -5.67 -7.47
N SER A 214 24.67 -5.86 -6.25
CA SER A 214 25.39 -5.40 -5.05
C SER A 214 26.63 -6.27 -4.88
N THR A 215 27.80 -5.67 -4.69
CA THR A 215 29.06 -6.41 -4.47
C THR A 215 29.19 -7.01 -3.07
N GLY A 216 28.22 -6.73 -2.18
CA GLY A 216 28.38 -6.99 -0.74
C GLY A 216 29.23 -5.92 -0.08
#